data_AF-A0A7S3FJ44-F1
#
_entry.id   AF-A0A7S3FJ44-F1
#
_cell.length_a   1.000
_cell.length_b   1.000
_cell.length_c   1.000
_cell.angle_alpha   90.00
_cell.angle_beta   90.00
_cell.angle_gamma   90.00
#
_symmetry.space_group_name_H-M   'P 1'
#
loop_
_entity.id
_entity.type
_entity.pdbx_description
1 polymer ?
#
loop_
_entity_poly.entity_id
_entity_poly.type
_entity_poly.pdbx_seq_one_letter_code
_entity_poly.pdbx_strand_id
1 'polypeptide(L)'
;AYPGRGSLVGAFEARAAGQRFAAARQRASNFRVAVRVRPLLPFEHEAGEFEAVDVDSRRADVACHDCRLSRNGRRLNVSHRLYCMDRAWGAAATHDDVYS
;
A
#
# COMPACT_ATOMS: atom_id res chain seq x y z
N ALA A 1 -2.36 -14.15 13.35
CA ALA A 1 -3.12 -14.69 12.21
C ALA A 1 -4.41 -13.91 12.08
N TYR A 2 -4.60 -13.17 10.98
CA TYR A 2 -5.78 -12.32 10.79
C TYR A 2 -6.98 -13.17 10.31
N PRO A 3 -8.14 -13.12 10.98
CA PRO A 3 -9.31 -13.90 10.59
C PRO A 3 -10.10 -13.16 9.51
N GLY A 4 -9.75 -13.39 8.25
CA GLY A 4 -10.51 -12.89 7.10
C GLY A 4 -10.40 -13.87 5.94
N ARG A 5 -11.50 -14.56 5.60
CA ARG A 5 -11.58 -15.40 4.39
C ARG A 5 -11.59 -14.50 3.15
N GLY A 6 -10.40 -14.20 2.64
CA GLY A 6 -10.12 -13.94 1.23
C GLY A 6 -9.00 -14.89 0.83
N SER A 7 -9.01 -15.43 -0.39
CA SER A 7 -7.94 -16.32 -0.88
C SER A 7 -6.62 -15.54 -0.87
N LEU A 8 -5.84 -15.71 0.21
CA LEU A 8 -4.50 -15.15 0.32
C LEU A 8 -3.64 -15.63 -0.86
N VAL A 9 -3.93 -16.83 -1.38
CA VAL A 9 -3.26 -17.44 -2.55
C VAL A 9 -3.39 -16.55 -3.79
N GLY A 10 -4.58 -16.05 -4.12
CA GLY A 10 -4.76 -15.18 -5.29
C GLY A 10 -4.04 -13.82 -5.16
N ALA A 11 -3.96 -13.29 -3.93
CA ALA A 11 -3.22 -12.06 -3.66
C ALA A 11 -1.69 -12.28 -3.73
N PHE A 12 -1.18 -13.42 -3.28
CA PHE A 12 0.24 -13.79 -3.42
C PHE A 12 0.63 -14.07 -4.88
N GLU A 13 -0.23 -14.71 -5.66
CA GLU A 13 0.00 -14.95 -7.09
C GLU A 13 -0.02 -13.65 -7.91
N ALA A 14 -0.99 -12.76 -7.64
CA ALA A 14 -1.01 -11.41 -8.22
C ALA A 14 0.25 -10.62 -7.85
N ARG A 15 0.78 -10.80 -6.64
CA ARG A 15 2.02 -10.17 -6.17
C ARG A 15 3.26 -10.67 -6.93
N ALA A 16 3.37 -11.97 -7.16
CA ALA A 16 4.47 -12.54 -7.94
C ALA A 16 4.43 -12.11 -9.41
N ALA A 17 3.24 -11.98 -9.99
CA ALA A 17 3.05 -11.47 -11.35
C ALA A 17 3.43 -9.97 -11.43
N GLY A 18 2.91 -9.14 -10.53
CA GLY A 18 3.19 -7.69 -10.47
C GLY A 18 4.68 -7.37 -10.35
N GLN A 19 5.42 -8.14 -9.56
CA GLN A 19 6.88 -7.98 -9.40
C GLN A 19 7.67 -8.24 -10.69
N ARG A 20 7.24 -9.20 -11.51
CA ARG A 20 7.87 -9.48 -12.82
C ARG A 20 7.63 -8.34 -13.81
N PHE A 21 6.42 -7.78 -13.81
CA PHE A 21 6.10 -6.62 -14.65
C PHE A 21 6.81 -5.34 -14.20
N ALA A 22 6.95 -5.12 -12.89
CA ALA A 22 7.65 -3.97 -12.33
C ALA A 22 9.15 -3.98 -12.70
N ALA A 23 9.84 -5.12 -12.56
CA ALA A 23 11.26 -5.23 -12.91
C ALA A 23 11.52 -5.09 -14.42
N ALA A 24 10.63 -5.63 -15.27
CA ALA A 24 10.72 -5.47 -16.72
C ALA A 24 10.44 -4.03 -17.16
N ARG A 25 9.40 -3.41 -16.60
CA ARG A 25 9.07 -1.99 -16.83
C ARG A 25 10.20 -1.08 -16.36
N GLN A 26 10.86 -1.43 -15.25
CA GLN A 26 11.96 -0.64 -14.73
C GLN A 26 13.10 -0.47 -15.75
N ARG A 27 13.34 -1.45 -16.61
CA ARG A 27 14.41 -1.39 -17.61
C ARG A 27 14.01 -0.71 -18.92
N ALA A 28 12.72 -0.47 -19.16
CA ALA A 28 12.19 -0.07 -20.46
C ALA A 28 11.47 1.29 -20.47
N SER A 29 11.12 1.89 -19.32
CA SER A 29 10.39 3.16 -19.28
C SER A 29 11.29 4.39 -19.17
N ASN A 30 10.94 5.45 -19.92
CA ASN A 30 11.58 6.77 -19.85
C ASN A 30 11.13 7.60 -18.64
N PHE A 31 10.19 7.10 -17.84
CA PHE A 31 9.67 7.78 -16.67
C PHE A 31 9.57 6.81 -15.50
N ARG A 32 9.70 7.35 -14.29
CA ARG A 32 9.57 6.65 -13.00
C ARG A 32 8.35 7.18 -12.27
N VAL A 33 7.57 6.30 -11.67
CA VAL A 33 6.44 6.64 -10.82
C VAL A 33 6.76 6.21 -9.39
N ALA A 34 6.74 7.17 -8.48
CA ALA A 34 7.05 6.93 -7.09
C ALA A 34 5.93 7.44 -6.18
N VAL A 35 5.80 6.85 -5.00
CA VAL A 35 4.78 7.20 -4.00
C VAL A 35 5.43 7.42 -2.65
N ARG A 36 5.01 8.48 -1.95
CA ARG A 36 5.38 8.74 -0.55
C ARG A 36 4.12 8.87 0.27
N VAL A 37 4.02 8.06 1.32
CA VAL A 37 2.97 8.19 2.34
C VAL A 37 3.42 9.22 3.36
N ARG A 38 2.56 10.19 3.67
CA ARG A 38 2.82 11.15 4.76
C ARG A 38 2.43 10.52 6.11
N PRO A 39 3.06 10.93 7.22
CA PRO A 39 2.54 10.58 8.54
C PRO A 39 1.16 11.19 8.79
N LEU A 40 0.41 10.56 9.69
CA LEU A 40 -0.76 11.18 10.30
C LEU A 40 -0.35 12.47 11.04
N LEU A 41 -1.18 13.48 10.93
CA LEU A 41 -1.01 14.76 11.60
C LEU A 41 -1.66 14.72 13.00
N PRO A 42 -1.24 15.57 13.94
CA PRO A 42 -1.78 15.55 15.31
C PRO A 42 -3.30 15.63 15.38
N PHE A 43 -3.93 16.51 14.60
CA PHE A 43 -5.39 16.65 14.59
C PHE A 43 -6.12 15.42 14.04
N GLU A 44 -5.46 14.59 13.21
CA GLU A 44 -6.02 13.35 12.69
C GLU A 44 -6.01 12.27 13.76
N HIS A 45 -4.93 12.21 14.54
CA HIS A 45 -4.89 11.37 15.74
C HIS A 45 -5.96 11.78 16.77
N GLU A 46 -6.13 13.08 17.01
CA GLU A 46 -7.15 13.62 17.90
C GLU A 46 -8.58 13.28 17.43
N ALA A 47 -8.79 13.25 16.11
CA ALA A 47 -10.06 12.82 15.50
C ALA A 47 -10.27 11.29 15.51
N GLY A 48 -9.30 10.51 15.96
CA GLY A 48 -9.37 9.05 15.96
C GLY A 48 -9.18 8.42 14.57
N GLU A 49 -8.54 9.14 13.65
CA GLU A 49 -8.16 8.60 12.33
C GLU A 49 -7.06 7.55 12.46
N PHE A 50 -6.93 6.70 11.43
CA PHE A 50 -5.98 5.59 11.41
C PHE A 50 -5.25 5.48 10.08
N GLU A 51 -4.09 4.82 10.10
CA GLU A 51 -3.30 4.58 8.89
C GLU A 51 -3.97 3.51 8.02
N ALA A 52 -4.44 3.92 6.84
CA ALA A 52 -5.09 3.04 5.87
C ALA A 52 -4.17 2.65 4.70
N VAL A 53 -2.89 3.04 4.74
CA VAL A 53 -1.92 2.78 3.68
C VAL A 53 -0.61 2.26 4.28
N ASP A 54 -0.25 1.04 3.91
CA ASP A 54 1.03 0.42 4.27
C ASP A 54 2.00 0.46 3.08
N VAL A 55 3.29 0.62 3.37
CA VAL A 55 4.35 0.63 2.35
C VAL A 55 5.43 -0.38 2.69
N ASP A 56 5.75 -1.25 1.73
CA ASP A 56 6.94 -2.09 1.76
C ASP A 56 8.01 -1.47 0.86
N SER A 57 8.82 -0.58 1.42
CA SER A 57 9.86 0.14 0.68
C SER A 57 10.92 -0.76 0.05
N ARG A 58 11.13 -1.98 0.57
CA ARG A 58 12.08 -2.93 -0.02
C ARG A 58 11.58 -3.49 -1.35
N ARG A 59 10.26 -3.60 -1.49
CA ARG A 59 9.60 -4.14 -2.68
C ARG A 59 8.93 -3.07 -3.54
N ALA A 60 8.95 -1.82 -3.10
CA ALA A 60 8.19 -0.71 -3.68
C ALA A 60 6.69 -1.03 -3.82
N ASP A 61 6.15 -1.81 -2.88
CA ASP A 61 4.73 -2.17 -2.84
C ASP A 61 3.98 -1.20 -1.91
N VAL A 62 2.79 -0.77 -2.32
CA VAL A 62 1.86 0.02 -1.52
C VAL A 62 0.57 -0.77 -1.35
N ALA A 63 0.14 -0.97 -0.10
CA ALA A 63 -1.12 -1.62 0.23
C ALA A 63 -2.12 -0.59 0.76
N CYS A 64 -3.26 -0.46 0.08
CA CYS A 64 -4.36 0.38 0.54
C CYS A 64 -5.46 -0.48 1.16
N HIS A 65 -5.84 -0.13 2.38
CA HIS A 65 -6.89 -0.77 3.16
C HIS A 65 -8.22 -0.03 2.95
N ASP A 66 -9.06 -0.53 2.03
CA ASP A 66 -10.40 0.00 1.77
C ASP A 66 -11.40 -0.64 2.75
N CYS A 67 -11.66 0.07 3.85
CA CYS A 67 -12.55 -0.32 4.92
C CYS A 67 -13.98 0.14 4.62
N ARG A 68 -14.89 -0.78 4.36
CA ARG A 68 -16.31 -0.49 4.10
C ARG A 68 -17.21 -1.18 5.11
N LEU A 69 -18.18 -0.44 5.63
CA LEU A 69 -19.20 -1.00 6.49
C LEU A 69 -20.22 -1.78 5.65
N SER A 70 -20.59 -2.98 6.09
CA SER A 70 -21.70 -3.73 5.48
C SER A 70 -23.01 -2.97 5.61
N ARG A 71 -23.97 -3.26 4.72
CA ARG A 71 -25.30 -2.59 4.68
C ARG A 71 -26.03 -2.57 6.04
N ASN A 72 -25.83 -3.59 6.87
CA ASN A 72 -26.44 -3.70 8.19
C ASN A 72 -25.69 -2.96 9.31
N GLY A 73 -24.56 -2.32 9.02
CA GLY A 73 -23.76 -1.60 10.01
C GLY A 73 -22.94 -2.46 10.96
N ARG A 74 -23.01 -3.80 10.88
CA ARG A 74 -22.47 -4.70 11.92
C ARG A 74 -21.11 -5.30 11.59
N ARG A 75 -20.65 -5.23 10.35
CA ARG A 75 -19.40 -5.85 9.92
C ARG A 75 -18.58 -4.88 9.09
N LEU A 76 -17.33 -4.69 9.51
CA LEU A 76 -16.34 -4.02 8.69
C LEU A 76 -15.77 -5.02 7.68
N ASN A 77 -15.87 -4.70 6.40
CA ASN A 77 -15.22 -5.43 5.32
C ASN A 77 -13.98 -4.65 4.90
N VAL A 78 -12.81 -5.27 5.00
CA VAL A 78 -11.55 -4.66 4.56
C VAL A 78 -11.15 -5.30 3.24
N SER A 79 -11.05 -4.50 2.19
CA SER A 79 -10.49 -4.90 0.91
C SER A 79 -9.08 -4.36 0.79
N HIS A 80 -8.12 -5.23 0.47
CA HIS A 80 -6.73 -4.85 0.31
C HIS A 80 -6.41 -4.67 -1.17
N ARG A 81 -5.95 -3.49 -1.57
CA ARG A 81 -5.46 -3.22 -2.92
C ARG A 81 -3.95 -3.05 -2.87
N LEU A 82 -3.25 -3.81 -3.71
CA LEU A 82 -1.80 -3.74 -3.82
C LEU A 82 -1.42 -3.01 -5.10
N TYR A 83 -0.49 -2.08 -4.98
CA TYR A 83 0.09 -1.32 -6.09
C TYR A 83 1.61 -1.50 -6.07
N CYS A 84 2.19 -1.85 -7.22
CA CYS A 84 3.64 -1.90 -7.39
C CYS A 84 4.12 -0.61 -8.06
N MET A 85 5.06 0.08 -7.44
CA MET A 85 5.63 1.36 -7.92
C MET A 85 7.10 1.19 -8.29
N ASP A 86 7.69 2.18 -8.97
CA ASP A 86 9.15 2.17 -9.20
C ASP A 86 9.92 2.40 -7.90
N ARG A 87 9.37 3.24 -7.00
CA ARG A 87 9.84 3.49 -5.63
C ARG A 87 8.65 3.80 -4.72
N ALA A 88 8.74 3.40 -3.45
CA ALA A 88 7.72 3.72 -2.45
C ALA A 88 8.34 3.99 -1.07
N TRP A 89 7.86 5.03 -0.39
CA TRP A 89 8.33 5.43 0.93
C TRP A 89 7.17 5.56 1.92
N GLY A 90 7.36 4.99 3.12
CA GLY A 90 6.43 5.12 4.23
C GLY A 90 6.54 6.45 4.96
N ALA A 91 5.68 6.65 5.96
CA ALA A 91 5.57 7.87 6.76
C ALA A 91 6.87 8.32 7.44
N ALA A 92 7.76 7.37 7.77
CA ALA A 92 9.03 7.66 8.42
C ALA A 92 10.11 8.22 7.48
N ALA A 93 9.90 8.20 6.16
CA ALA A 93 10.89 8.66 5.21
C ALA A 93 11.03 10.19 5.24
N THR A 94 12.27 10.65 5.30
CA THR A 94 12.64 12.05 5.26
C THR A 94 12.58 12.61 3.84
N HIS A 95 12.80 13.91 3.69
CA HIS A 95 12.93 14.50 2.35
C HIS A 95 14.15 13.94 1.61
N ASP A 96 15.26 13.78 2.31
CA ASP A 96 16.52 13.30 1.74
C ASP A 96 16.40 11.86 1.23
N ASP A 97 15.69 11.00 1.97
CA ASP A 97 15.40 9.60 1.57
C ASP A 97 14.62 9.51 0.24
N VAL A 98 13.81 10.54 -0.07
CA VAL A 98 13.00 10.59 -1.29
C VAL A 98 13.78 11.20 -2.46
N TYR A 99 14.73 12.09 -2.18
CA TYR A 99 15.52 12.77 -3.20
C TYR A 99 16.68 11.92 -3.74
N SER A 100 17.24 11.02 -2.94
CA SER A 100 18.24 10.01 -3.35
C SER A 100 17.62 8.92 -4.22
#